data_AF-A0A3L8CVX2-F1
#
_entry.id   AF-A0A3L8CVX2-F1
#
_cell.length_a   1.000
_cell.length_b   1.000
_cell.length_c   1.000
_cell.angle_alpha   90.00
_cell.angle_beta   90.00
_cell.angle_gamma   90.00
#
_symmetry.space_group_name_H-M   'P 1'
#
loop_
_entity.id
_entity.type
_entity.pdbx_description
1 polymer ?
#
loop_
_entity_poly.entity_id
_entity_poly.type
_entity_poly.pdbx_seq_one_letter_code
_entity_poly.pdbx_strand_id
1 'polypeptide(L)'
;MAMKLRPTRFELLELTLLDLGALRGQKSFLLRDGQGQATNIFMIMGTNGAGKTTVLESIYAVMRLLDAREHVGTGIDDIDRNDGGLQLDARVTLDDGARSKIYLLSIFVGRPGLLKRWTTEALEGVGVEQQIFLSFKNRVNGPGLERSSESDPEALAFSEAILERAGEPPAALFDSANGYPSVLYFPSDRGIRRPPEGERAVTRPSGLSYRAAHRFGADGERWDASIDNLFVWFAWLADGREEECRELVNRLIFRGAKRLGAVDRPTLSVPVEVESGVHRIDQLSSGERQLVQLIVRIASHMTGSTIVLIDETEQHLHLVMRRRLMKLIKQWAQEHPGLSFVLTSHQVDSLRVLAPKLVEPGLVKGGALLKPKLKA
;
A
#
# COMPACT_ATOMS: atom_id res chain seq x y z
N MET A 1 -22.40 5.01 -26.60
CA MET A 1 -21.18 4.50 -25.95
C MET A 1 -21.04 5.29 -24.66
N ALA A 2 -21.19 4.68 -23.48
CA ALA A 2 -21.09 5.42 -22.22
C ALA A 2 -19.68 6.05 -22.13
N MET A 3 -19.60 7.32 -21.76
CA MET A 3 -18.31 8.01 -21.60
C MET A 3 -17.47 7.29 -20.54
N LYS A 4 -16.22 6.97 -20.89
CA LYS A 4 -15.32 6.16 -20.06
C LYS A 4 -14.61 7.07 -19.06
N LEU A 5 -15.00 6.98 -17.79
CA LEU A 5 -14.35 7.70 -16.69
C LEU A 5 -13.01 7.06 -16.36
N ARG A 6 -11.94 7.87 -16.34
CA ARG A 6 -10.58 7.44 -16.02
C ARG A 6 -10.15 8.06 -14.70
N PRO A 7 -9.67 7.28 -13.72
CA PRO A 7 -9.09 7.85 -12.51
C PRO A 7 -7.76 8.52 -12.82
N THR A 8 -7.63 9.78 -12.41
CA THR A 8 -6.40 10.58 -12.56
C THR A 8 -5.74 10.90 -11.22
N ARG A 9 -6.46 10.70 -10.10
CA ARG A 9 -5.94 10.85 -8.74
C ARG A 9 -6.80 10.09 -7.75
N PHE A 10 -6.18 9.48 -6.73
CA PHE A 10 -6.84 8.82 -5.61
C PHE A 10 -6.11 9.11 -4.30
N GLU A 11 -6.79 9.68 -3.30
CA GLU A 11 -6.20 10.07 -2.02
C GLU A 11 -7.10 9.68 -0.86
N LEU A 12 -6.56 8.98 0.14
CA LEU A 12 -7.33 8.59 1.31
C LEU A 12 -7.66 9.81 2.19
N LEU A 13 -8.91 9.89 2.67
CA LEU A 13 -9.38 10.96 3.54
C LEU A 13 -9.84 10.45 4.91
N GLU A 14 -10.50 9.30 4.94
CA GLU A 14 -10.97 8.71 6.20
C GLU A 14 -11.15 7.20 6.09
N LEU A 15 -10.89 6.51 7.20
CA LEU A 15 -11.28 5.12 7.38
C LEU A 15 -12.23 5.05 8.58
N THR A 16 -13.43 4.50 8.38
CA THR A 16 -14.40 4.24 9.45
C THR A 16 -14.57 2.74 9.62
N LEU A 17 -14.37 2.23 10.83
CA LEU A 17 -14.48 0.82 11.19
C LEU A 17 -15.59 0.61 12.22
N LEU A 18 -16.26 -0.54 12.15
CA LEU A 18 -17.26 -0.99 13.13
C LEU A 18 -16.94 -2.41 13.55
N ASP A 19 -16.66 -2.57 14.85
CA ASP A 19 -16.53 -3.87 15.51
C ASP A 19 -15.51 -4.83 14.87
N LEU A 20 -14.33 -4.32 14.51
CA LEU A 20 -13.24 -5.11 13.93
C LEU A 20 -12.15 -5.43 14.96
N GLY A 21 -11.99 -6.71 15.29
CA GLY A 21 -10.97 -7.23 16.19
C GLY A 21 -10.97 -6.55 17.56
N ALA A 22 -9.89 -5.81 17.86
CA ALA A 22 -9.77 -5.04 19.11
C ALA A 22 -10.57 -3.73 19.09
N LEU A 23 -10.92 -3.22 17.91
CA LEU A 23 -11.59 -1.95 17.67
C LEU A 23 -13.12 -2.15 17.71
N ARG A 24 -13.68 -2.05 18.92
CA ARG A 24 -15.14 -2.17 19.14
C ARG A 24 -15.85 -0.81 19.10
N GLY A 25 -17.11 -0.85 18.69
CA GLY A 25 -17.90 0.31 18.31
C GLY A 25 -17.38 0.96 17.03
N GLN A 26 -17.94 2.13 16.69
CA GLN A 26 -17.48 2.92 15.56
C GLN A 26 -16.15 3.62 15.89
N LYS A 27 -15.17 3.49 15.00
CA LYS A 27 -13.86 4.16 15.07
C LYS A 27 -13.53 4.81 13.74
N SER A 28 -13.17 6.09 13.77
CA SER A 28 -12.75 6.84 12.59
C SER A 28 -11.27 7.22 12.68
N PHE A 29 -10.56 7.09 11.57
CA PHE A 29 -9.17 7.49 11.38
C PHE A 29 -9.12 8.56 10.29
N LEU A 30 -8.83 9.80 10.69
CA LEU A 30 -8.79 10.94 9.79
C LEU A 30 -7.44 10.96 9.04
N LEU A 31 -7.42 10.52 7.79
CA LEU A 31 -6.23 10.48 6.92
C LEU A 31 -6.05 11.83 6.19
N ARG A 32 -6.38 12.92 6.88
CA ARG A 32 -6.33 14.30 6.38
C ARG A 32 -5.99 15.26 7.51
N ASP A 33 -5.49 16.44 7.16
CA ASP A 33 -5.27 17.52 8.11
C ASP A 33 -6.54 18.33 8.39
N GLY A 34 -6.42 19.38 9.21
CA GLY A 34 -7.53 20.26 9.57
C GLY A 34 -8.05 21.14 8.43
N GLN A 35 -7.34 21.21 7.29
CA GLN A 35 -7.74 21.95 6.09
C GLN A 35 -8.33 21.03 5.02
N GLY A 36 -8.55 19.75 5.34
CA GLY A 36 -9.10 18.77 4.42
C GLY A 36 -8.08 18.21 3.41
N GLN A 37 -6.79 18.52 3.58
CA GLN A 37 -5.74 17.98 2.71
C GLN A 37 -5.39 16.55 3.16
N ALA A 38 -5.38 15.59 2.21
CA ALA A 38 -4.99 14.22 2.48
C ALA A 38 -3.56 14.13 3.03
N THR A 39 -3.35 13.26 4.02
CA THR A 39 -2.02 13.02 4.59
C THR A 39 -1.19 12.16 3.64
N ASN A 40 0.06 12.56 3.39
CA ASN A 40 1.04 11.70 2.72
C ASN A 40 1.88 10.88 3.70
N ILE A 41 1.84 11.19 5.00
CA ILE A 41 2.40 10.34 6.06
C ILE A 41 1.42 10.28 7.25
N PHE A 42 0.97 9.07 7.58
CA PHE A 42 0.09 8.80 8.71
C PHE A 42 0.71 7.76 9.64
N MET A 43 0.83 8.07 10.94
CA MET A 43 1.41 7.15 11.93
C MET A 43 0.37 6.68 12.94
N ILE A 44 0.20 5.36 13.04
CA ILE A 44 -0.65 4.69 14.02
C ILE A 44 0.21 4.15 15.14
N MET A 45 -0.07 4.63 16.35
CA MET A 45 0.58 4.19 17.56
C MET A 45 -0.32 3.35 18.42
N GLY A 46 0.25 2.38 19.12
CA GLY A 46 -0.49 1.59 20.09
C GLY A 46 0.33 0.41 20.59
N THR A 47 -0.05 -0.10 21.75
CA THR A 47 0.53 -1.33 22.31
C THR A 47 0.20 -2.53 21.43
N ASN A 48 0.84 -3.67 21.72
CA ASN A 48 0.47 -4.93 21.07
C ASN A 48 -1.01 -5.25 21.36
N GLY A 49 -1.72 -5.73 20.34
CA GLY A 49 -3.16 -6.01 20.42
C GLY A 49 -4.09 -4.79 20.43
N ALA A 50 -3.58 -3.55 20.29
CA ALA A 50 -4.42 -2.35 20.25
C ALA A 50 -5.25 -2.17 18.96
N GLY A 51 -5.02 -3.01 17.94
CA GLY A 51 -5.71 -2.94 16.65
C GLY A 51 -4.94 -2.23 15.53
N LYS A 52 -3.63 -2.00 15.68
CA LYS A 52 -2.79 -1.35 14.64
C LYS A 52 -2.85 -2.09 13.30
N THR A 53 -2.54 -3.38 13.32
CA THR A 53 -2.59 -4.26 12.15
C THR A 53 -4.00 -4.30 11.54
N THR A 54 -5.05 -4.32 12.38
CA THR A 54 -6.45 -4.28 11.91
C THR A 54 -6.75 -3.05 11.06
N VAL A 55 -6.19 -1.88 11.38
CA VAL A 55 -6.37 -0.67 10.57
C VAL A 55 -5.72 -0.83 9.20
N LEU A 56 -4.47 -1.31 9.13
CA LEU A 56 -3.77 -1.53 7.86
C LEU A 56 -4.47 -2.60 7.02
N GLU A 57 -4.88 -3.70 7.65
CA GLU A 57 -5.59 -4.80 6.98
C GLU A 57 -6.96 -4.36 6.45
N SER A 58 -7.65 -3.43 7.13
CA SER A 58 -8.90 -2.86 6.64
C SER A 58 -8.70 -2.06 5.35
N ILE A 59 -7.66 -1.21 5.28
CA ILE A 59 -7.32 -0.47 4.06
C ILE A 59 -6.95 -1.46 2.95
N TYR A 60 -6.08 -2.43 3.24
CA TYR A 60 -5.69 -3.46 2.28
C TYR A 60 -6.90 -4.26 1.74
N ALA A 61 -7.79 -4.70 2.62
CA ALA A 61 -8.96 -5.50 2.27
C ALA A 61 -9.89 -4.74 1.31
N VAL A 62 -10.17 -3.46 1.58
CA VAL A 62 -10.97 -2.60 0.70
C VAL A 62 -10.36 -2.47 -0.68
N MET A 63 -9.06 -2.14 -0.73
CA MET A 63 -8.38 -1.92 -2.01
C MET A 63 -8.34 -3.20 -2.83
N ARG A 64 -8.20 -4.37 -2.17
CA ARG A 64 -8.28 -5.68 -2.84
C ARG A 64 -9.67 -5.95 -3.44
N LEU A 65 -10.74 -5.37 -2.89
CA LEU A 65 -12.07 -5.52 -3.50
C LEU A 65 -12.16 -4.88 -4.90
N LEU A 66 -11.26 -3.95 -5.23
CA LEU A 66 -11.19 -3.34 -6.57
C LEU A 66 -10.58 -4.26 -7.63
N ASP A 67 -9.91 -5.36 -7.24
CA ASP A 67 -9.26 -6.29 -8.17
C ASP A 67 -10.22 -7.25 -8.88
N ALA A 68 -11.47 -7.35 -8.42
CA ALA A 68 -12.49 -8.18 -9.06
C ALA A 68 -13.91 -7.69 -8.73
N ARG A 69 -14.89 -8.07 -9.55
CA ARG A 69 -16.32 -7.84 -9.26
C ARG A 69 -16.85 -8.73 -8.13
N GLU A 70 -16.11 -9.79 -7.83
CA GLU A 70 -16.56 -10.97 -7.13
C GLU A 70 -15.41 -11.53 -6.29
N HIS A 71 -15.67 -11.83 -5.01
CA HIS A 71 -14.63 -12.27 -4.06
C HIS A 71 -15.13 -13.41 -3.18
N VAL A 72 -14.21 -14.23 -2.67
CA VAL A 72 -14.54 -15.29 -1.68
C VAL A 72 -14.91 -14.69 -0.31
N GLY A 73 -14.39 -13.51 -0.01
CA GLY A 73 -14.60 -12.77 1.24
C GLY A 73 -13.71 -11.54 1.27
N THR A 74 -13.73 -10.77 2.35
CA THR A 74 -12.79 -9.67 2.60
C THR A 74 -11.44 -10.18 3.10
N GLY A 75 -11.43 -11.32 3.79
CA GLY A 75 -10.28 -11.80 4.56
C GLY A 75 -10.22 -11.20 5.97
N ILE A 76 -11.29 -10.55 6.41
CA ILE A 76 -11.48 -10.04 7.77
C ILE A 76 -12.66 -10.79 8.38
N ASP A 77 -12.38 -11.67 9.34
CA ASP A 77 -13.36 -12.57 9.96
C ASP A 77 -14.62 -11.86 10.45
N ASP A 78 -14.48 -10.72 11.15
CA ASP A 78 -15.64 -9.98 11.67
C ASP A 78 -16.57 -9.49 10.53
N ILE A 79 -16.04 -9.16 9.35
CA ILE A 79 -16.84 -8.73 8.20
C ILE A 79 -17.44 -9.93 7.49
N ASP A 80 -16.64 -10.97 7.28
CA ASP A 80 -17.06 -12.18 6.55
C ASP A 80 -18.13 -12.97 7.33
N ARG A 81 -18.20 -12.80 8.66
CA ARG A 81 -19.28 -13.28 9.53
C ARG A 81 -20.45 -12.31 9.70
N ASN A 82 -20.39 -11.15 9.04
CA ASN A 82 -21.41 -10.09 9.10
C ASN A 82 -21.56 -9.44 10.51
N ASP A 83 -20.53 -9.51 11.34
CA ASP A 83 -20.48 -8.96 12.69
C ASP A 83 -19.91 -7.52 12.73
N GLY A 84 -19.19 -7.12 11.68
CA GLY A 84 -18.55 -5.82 11.55
C GLY A 84 -18.75 -5.16 10.19
N GLY A 85 -18.07 -4.03 10.00
CA GLY A 85 -18.09 -3.32 8.72
C GLY A 85 -16.99 -2.27 8.62
N LEU A 86 -16.75 -1.82 7.39
CA LEU A 86 -15.79 -0.76 7.11
C LEU A 86 -16.26 0.14 5.98
N GLN A 87 -15.76 1.38 5.99
CA GLN A 87 -15.95 2.37 4.95
C GLN A 87 -14.63 3.10 4.77
N LEU A 88 -14.11 3.08 3.55
CA LEU A 88 -12.93 3.85 3.14
C LEU A 88 -13.39 5.01 2.28
N ASP A 89 -13.12 6.22 2.75
CA ASP A 89 -13.43 7.45 2.05
C ASP A 89 -12.16 7.98 1.38
N ALA A 90 -12.22 8.18 0.06
CA ALA A 90 -11.13 8.70 -0.74
C ALA A 90 -11.60 9.82 -1.66
N ARG A 91 -10.76 10.85 -1.82
CA ARG A 91 -10.94 11.83 -2.89
C ARG A 91 -10.46 11.23 -4.19
N VAL A 92 -11.35 11.14 -5.18
CA VAL A 92 -11.03 10.62 -6.51
C VAL A 92 -11.31 11.68 -7.56
N THR A 93 -10.37 11.86 -8.50
CA THR A 93 -10.60 12.66 -9.71
C THR A 93 -10.88 11.72 -10.87
N LEU A 94 -12.04 11.90 -11.51
CA LEU A 94 -12.47 11.12 -12.66
C LEU A 94 -12.54 12.02 -13.89
N ASP A 95 -11.89 11.60 -14.97
CA ASP A 95 -11.80 12.32 -16.23
C ASP A 95 -12.54 11.58 -17.35
N ASP A 96 -13.39 12.29 -18.08
CA ASP A 96 -14.20 11.75 -19.17
C ASP A 96 -13.67 12.08 -20.59
N GLY A 97 -12.49 12.72 -20.66
CA GLY A 97 -11.85 13.25 -21.86
C GLY A 97 -12.19 14.70 -22.19
N ALA A 98 -13.25 15.26 -21.59
CA ALA A 98 -13.67 16.64 -21.77
C ALA A 98 -13.67 17.45 -20.46
N ARG A 99 -13.96 16.80 -19.34
CA ARG A 99 -14.05 17.38 -18.00
C ARG A 99 -13.46 16.42 -16.98
N SER A 100 -12.82 16.99 -15.98
CA SER A 100 -12.45 16.27 -14.75
C SER A 100 -13.41 16.69 -13.64
N LYS A 101 -13.91 15.70 -12.90
CA LYS A 101 -14.76 15.91 -11.71
C LYS A 101 -14.14 15.28 -10.49
N ILE A 102 -14.35 15.91 -9.33
CA ILE A 102 -13.77 15.46 -8.06
C ILE A 102 -14.87 14.95 -7.15
N TYR A 103 -14.78 13.67 -6.79
CA TYR A 103 -15.75 12.97 -5.97
C TYR A 103 -15.15 12.52 -4.64
N LEU A 104 -16.00 12.40 -3.62
CA LEU A 104 -15.71 11.57 -2.46
C LEU A 104 -16.20 10.15 -2.75
N LEU A 105 -15.29 9.24 -3.06
CA LEU A 105 -15.60 7.82 -3.21
C LEU A 105 -15.59 7.14 -1.85
N SER A 106 -16.73 6.59 -1.46
CA SER A 106 -16.90 5.78 -0.26
C SER A 106 -17.04 4.31 -0.64
N ILE A 107 -15.98 3.53 -0.41
CA ILE A 107 -16.02 2.07 -0.61
C ILE A 107 -16.47 1.41 0.67
N PHE A 108 -17.56 0.64 0.61
CA PHE A 108 -18.26 0.10 1.78
C PHE A 108 -18.47 -1.42 1.67
N VAL A 109 -18.25 -2.14 2.78
CA VAL A 109 -18.57 -3.57 2.94
C VAL A 109 -18.86 -3.91 4.40
N GLY A 110 -19.71 -4.91 4.60
CA GLY A 110 -20.15 -5.38 5.93
C GLY A 110 -21.53 -4.86 6.31
N ARG A 111 -21.88 -4.98 7.59
CA ARG A 111 -23.25 -4.74 8.05
C ARG A 111 -23.68 -3.26 7.97
N PRO A 112 -24.94 -2.97 7.63
CA PRO A 112 -25.49 -1.61 7.69
C PRO A 112 -25.53 -1.09 9.13
N GLY A 113 -25.23 0.21 9.32
CA GLY A 113 -25.10 0.85 10.64
C GLY A 113 -23.82 1.70 10.80
N LEU A 114 -22.86 1.53 9.88
CA LEU A 114 -21.65 2.34 9.76
C LEU A 114 -21.79 3.49 8.75
N LEU A 115 -22.68 3.35 7.75
CA LEU A 115 -22.63 4.14 6.51
C LEU A 115 -22.62 5.65 6.78
N LYS A 116 -21.40 6.21 6.74
CA LYS A 116 -21.16 7.60 7.04
C LYS A 116 -21.46 8.39 5.77
N ARG A 117 -22.52 9.18 5.84
CA ARG A 117 -22.79 10.20 4.84
C ARG A 117 -22.13 11.50 5.26
N TRP A 118 -21.31 12.05 4.38
CA TRP A 118 -20.67 13.34 4.62
C TRP A 118 -21.70 14.45 4.37
N THR A 119 -21.68 15.49 5.21
CA THR A 119 -22.54 16.67 5.01
C THR A 119 -21.98 17.53 3.88
N THR A 120 -22.82 18.41 3.32
CA THR A 120 -22.40 19.35 2.27
C THR A 120 -21.19 20.17 2.70
N GLU A 121 -21.19 20.68 3.94
CA GLU A 121 -20.07 21.46 4.49
C GLU A 121 -18.79 20.63 4.60
N ALA A 122 -18.91 19.33 4.95
CA ALA A 122 -17.77 18.45 5.04
C ALA A 122 -17.18 18.13 3.64
N LEU A 123 -18.02 18.02 2.61
CA LEU A 123 -17.60 17.83 1.22
C LEU A 123 -16.89 19.09 0.69
N GLU A 124 -17.47 20.27 0.90
CA GLU A 124 -16.83 21.54 0.55
C GLU A 124 -15.47 21.69 1.22
N GLY A 125 -15.37 21.32 2.50
CA GLY A 125 -14.12 21.36 3.28
C GLY A 125 -13.00 20.45 2.77
N VAL A 126 -13.29 19.43 1.94
CA VAL A 126 -12.28 18.58 1.29
C VAL A 126 -12.18 18.81 -0.22
N GLY A 127 -12.94 19.77 -0.76
CA GLY A 127 -12.92 20.17 -2.16
C GLY A 127 -13.48 19.11 -3.10
N VAL A 128 -14.59 18.47 -2.73
CA VAL A 128 -15.27 17.45 -3.55
C VAL A 128 -16.72 17.87 -3.84
N GLU A 129 -17.23 17.49 -5.02
CA GLU A 129 -18.55 17.92 -5.50
C GLU A 129 -19.69 17.13 -4.84
N GLN A 130 -19.51 15.82 -4.70
CA GLN A 130 -20.50 14.92 -4.13
C GLN A 130 -19.85 13.63 -3.63
N GLN A 131 -20.56 12.93 -2.74
CA GLN A 131 -20.21 11.59 -2.29
C GLN A 131 -20.85 10.54 -3.21
N ILE A 132 -20.06 9.56 -3.63
CA ILE A 132 -20.49 8.40 -4.41
C ILE A 132 -20.09 7.10 -3.68
N PHE A 133 -20.91 6.07 -3.80
CA PHE A 133 -20.77 4.82 -3.07
C PHE A 133 -20.42 3.65 -3.99
N LEU A 134 -19.38 2.92 -3.62
CA LEU A 134 -19.04 1.61 -4.17
C LEU A 134 -19.26 0.56 -3.08
N SER A 135 -20.33 -0.21 -3.19
CA SER A 135 -20.69 -1.18 -2.15
C SER A 135 -20.44 -2.62 -2.58
N PHE A 136 -19.94 -3.43 -1.65
CA PHE A 136 -19.83 -4.88 -1.79
C PHE A 136 -20.76 -5.54 -0.77
N LYS A 137 -21.55 -6.50 -1.24
CA LYS A 137 -22.53 -7.24 -0.43
C LYS A 137 -22.25 -8.73 -0.50
N ASN A 138 -22.75 -9.48 0.48
CA ASN A 138 -22.76 -10.93 0.39
C ASN A 138 -23.58 -11.37 -0.82
N ARG A 139 -23.06 -12.35 -1.57
CA ARG A 139 -23.77 -12.92 -2.72
C ARG A 139 -25.10 -13.51 -2.27
N VAL A 140 -26.12 -13.30 -3.10
CA VAL A 140 -27.43 -13.91 -2.87
C VAL A 140 -27.37 -15.43 -3.06
N ASN A 141 -26.58 -15.89 -4.03
CA ASN A 141 -26.49 -17.30 -4.44
C ASN A 141 -25.10 -17.89 -4.14
N GLY A 142 -24.84 -18.20 -2.87
CA GLY A 142 -23.63 -18.90 -2.43
C GLY A 142 -22.70 -18.04 -1.58
N PRO A 143 -21.59 -18.62 -1.11
CA PRO A 143 -20.62 -17.91 -0.27
C PRO A 143 -19.87 -16.85 -1.08
N GLY A 144 -19.48 -15.78 -0.40
CA GLY A 144 -18.62 -14.73 -0.94
C GLY A 144 -19.31 -13.39 -1.09
N LEU A 145 -18.57 -12.45 -1.69
CA LEU A 145 -18.97 -11.07 -1.90
C LEU A 145 -19.09 -10.77 -3.39
N GLU A 146 -19.97 -9.84 -3.71
CA GLU A 146 -20.12 -9.26 -5.03
C GLU A 146 -20.30 -7.75 -4.95
N ARG A 147 -19.81 -7.05 -5.97
CA ARG A 147 -20.04 -5.62 -6.13
C ARG A 147 -21.53 -5.38 -6.39
N SER A 148 -22.17 -4.55 -5.58
CA SER A 148 -23.60 -4.28 -5.67
C SER A 148 -23.93 -3.40 -6.87
N SER A 149 -25.00 -3.76 -7.58
CA SER A 149 -25.61 -2.94 -8.63
C SER A 149 -26.26 -1.65 -8.12
N GLU A 150 -26.47 -1.53 -6.80
CA GLU A 150 -26.95 -0.29 -6.16
C GLU A 150 -25.84 0.75 -5.95
N SER A 151 -24.60 0.43 -6.34
CA SER A 151 -23.49 1.40 -6.33
C SER A 151 -23.72 2.50 -7.36
N ASP A 152 -23.18 3.69 -7.10
CA ASP A 152 -23.34 4.83 -8.00
C ASP A 152 -22.66 4.58 -9.36
N PRO A 153 -23.23 5.07 -10.48
CA PRO A 153 -22.70 4.84 -11.82
C PRO A 153 -21.23 5.25 -11.98
N GLU A 154 -20.82 6.39 -11.42
CA GLU A 154 -19.44 6.86 -11.46
C GLU A 154 -18.49 6.00 -10.63
N ALA A 155 -18.96 5.46 -9.51
CA ALA A 155 -18.18 4.54 -8.67
C ALA A 155 -18.00 3.18 -9.36
N LEU A 156 -19.02 2.70 -10.06
CA LEU A 156 -18.94 1.52 -10.92
C LEU A 156 -17.97 1.73 -12.08
N ALA A 157 -18.04 2.88 -12.76
CA ALA A 157 -17.13 3.23 -13.85
C ALA A 157 -15.67 3.32 -13.37
N PHE A 158 -15.43 3.91 -12.19
CA PHE A 158 -14.11 3.91 -11.54
C PHE A 158 -13.59 2.48 -11.32
N SER A 159 -14.41 1.60 -10.74
CA SER A 159 -14.04 0.21 -10.49
C SER A 159 -13.77 -0.56 -11.79
N GLU A 160 -14.57 -0.36 -12.84
CA GLU A 160 -14.32 -0.96 -14.16
C GLU A 160 -13.02 -0.47 -14.80
N ALA A 161 -12.71 0.83 -14.69
CA ALA A 161 -11.47 1.37 -15.24
C ALA A 161 -10.22 0.74 -14.60
N ILE A 162 -10.28 0.34 -13.32
CA ILE A 162 -9.22 -0.40 -12.63
C ILE A 162 -9.10 -1.82 -13.19
N LEU A 163 -10.23 -2.52 -13.35
CA LEU A 163 -10.26 -3.90 -13.84
C LEU A 163 -9.71 -4.02 -15.26
N GLU A 164 -10.00 -3.06 -16.14
CA GLU A 164 -9.48 -3.03 -17.50
C GLU A 164 -7.95 -2.92 -17.59
N ARG A 165 -7.32 -2.39 -16.54
CA ARG A 165 -5.85 -2.26 -16.43
C ARG A 165 -5.20 -3.40 -15.66
N ALA A 166 -5.99 -4.17 -14.90
CA ALA A 166 -5.47 -5.25 -14.09
C ALA A 166 -4.68 -6.24 -14.96
N GLY A 167 -3.46 -6.58 -14.54
CA GLY A 167 -2.59 -7.47 -15.32
C GLY A 167 -1.59 -6.76 -16.25
N GLU A 168 -1.75 -5.45 -16.53
CA GLU A 168 -0.76 -4.67 -17.29
C GLU A 168 0.59 -4.66 -16.56
N PRO A 169 1.72 -4.91 -17.24
CA PRO A 169 3.03 -4.79 -16.61
C PRO A 169 3.38 -3.31 -16.35
N PRO A 170 4.16 -3.00 -15.30
CA PRO A 170 4.63 -1.65 -15.06
C PRO A 170 5.55 -1.20 -16.21
N ALA A 171 5.33 0.02 -16.70
CA ALA A 171 6.09 0.59 -17.81
C ALA A 171 7.51 1.03 -17.40
N ALA A 172 7.67 1.51 -16.16
CA ALA A 172 8.93 1.98 -15.59
C ALA A 172 8.95 1.73 -14.07
N LEU A 173 10.10 1.98 -13.42
CA LEU A 173 10.12 2.16 -11.97
C LEU A 173 9.51 3.52 -11.62
N PHE A 174 8.87 3.61 -10.44
CA PHE A 174 8.18 4.82 -9.97
C PHE A 174 7.19 5.39 -11.00
N ASP A 175 6.45 4.52 -11.71
CA ASP A 175 5.48 4.94 -12.70
C ASP A 175 4.40 5.82 -12.05
N SER A 176 4.45 7.11 -12.38
CA SER A 176 3.55 8.14 -11.88
C SER A 176 2.63 8.70 -12.98
N ALA A 177 2.68 8.12 -14.19
CA ALA A 177 1.97 8.65 -15.34
C ALA A 177 0.45 8.38 -15.29
N ASN A 178 0.00 7.48 -14.44
CA ASN A 178 -1.40 7.08 -14.34
C ASN A 178 -1.98 7.32 -12.93
N GLY A 179 -3.26 7.70 -12.83
CA GLY A 179 -3.93 7.96 -11.56
C GLY A 179 -4.55 6.74 -10.89
N TYR A 180 -4.17 5.54 -11.32
CA TYR A 180 -4.79 4.32 -10.82
C TYR A 180 -4.35 4.06 -9.38
N PRO A 181 -5.29 3.73 -8.48
CA PRO A 181 -4.96 3.47 -7.09
C PRO A 181 -4.20 2.15 -6.95
N SER A 182 -3.23 2.12 -6.05
CA SER A 182 -2.60 0.89 -5.58
C SER A 182 -2.32 0.96 -4.07
N VAL A 183 -2.40 -0.18 -3.39
CA VAL A 183 -1.92 -0.33 -2.02
C VAL A 183 -0.80 -1.37 -1.97
N LEU A 184 0.32 -1.01 -1.37
CA LEU A 184 1.47 -1.90 -1.16
C LEU A 184 1.58 -2.18 0.33
N TYR A 185 1.17 -3.37 0.75
CA TYR A 185 1.14 -3.75 2.16
C TYR A 185 2.35 -4.61 2.56
N PHE A 186 3.14 -4.10 3.50
CA PHE A 186 4.29 -4.75 4.11
C PHE A 186 3.94 -5.16 5.56
N PRO A 187 3.51 -6.41 5.80
CA PRO A 187 3.20 -6.90 7.15
C PRO A 187 4.47 -7.02 8.01
N SER A 188 4.29 -7.32 9.30
CA SER A 188 5.37 -7.41 10.30
C SER A 188 6.30 -8.62 10.10
N ASP A 189 5.82 -9.69 9.46
CA ASP A 189 6.56 -10.92 9.16
C ASP A 189 7.32 -10.88 7.81
N ARG A 190 7.45 -9.68 7.22
CA ARG A 190 8.19 -9.44 5.97
C ARG A 190 9.68 -9.77 6.06
N GLY A 191 10.27 -10.05 4.90
CA GLY A 191 11.71 -10.16 4.72
C GLY A 191 12.09 -11.09 3.59
N ILE A 192 13.33 -10.98 3.12
CA ILE A 192 13.88 -11.82 2.05
C ILE A 192 14.41 -13.13 2.64
N ARG A 193 13.98 -14.25 2.07
CA ARG A 193 14.48 -15.60 2.36
C ARG A 193 15.17 -16.16 1.13
N ARG A 194 15.99 -17.20 1.34
CA ARG A 194 16.61 -17.92 0.24
C ARG A 194 15.52 -18.65 -0.57
N PRO A 195 15.42 -18.41 -1.90
CA PRO A 195 14.50 -19.17 -2.74
C PRO A 195 14.79 -20.67 -2.70
N PRO A 196 13.78 -21.54 -2.94
CA PRO A 196 13.96 -22.99 -2.95
C PRO A 196 15.12 -23.44 -3.83
N GLU A 197 15.81 -24.50 -3.42
CA GLU A 197 16.82 -25.17 -4.24
C GLU A 197 16.12 -25.94 -5.37
N GLY A 198 16.53 -25.71 -6.61
CA GLY A 198 15.90 -26.30 -7.80
C GLY A 198 16.31 -25.58 -9.08
N GLU A 199 15.79 -26.07 -10.23
CA GLU A 199 15.99 -25.41 -11.51
C GLU A 199 15.39 -24.01 -11.50
N ARG A 200 16.24 -23.00 -11.70
CA ARG A 200 15.84 -21.61 -11.87
C ARG A 200 15.69 -21.34 -13.35
N ALA A 201 14.63 -20.66 -13.71
CA ALA A 201 14.41 -20.15 -15.06
C ALA A 201 14.11 -18.66 -14.99
N VAL A 202 14.31 -17.96 -16.10
CA VAL A 202 13.80 -16.60 -16.23
C VAL A 202 12.27 -16.68 -16.29
N THR A 203 11.62 -16.30 -15.20
CA THR A 203 10.16 -16.42 -15.05
C THR A 203 9.58 -15.05 -14.75
N ARG A 204 8.44 -14.72 -15.36
CA ARG A 204 7.72 -13.48 -15.03
C ARG A 204 7.41 -13.45 -13.53
N PRO A 205 7.85 -12.43 -12.78
CA PRO A 205 7.63 -12.40 -11.34
C PRO A 205 6.15 -12.38 -11.01
N SER A 206 5.74 -13.22 -10.06
CA SER A 206 4.36 -13.27 -9.61
C SER A 206 3.98 -11.95 -8.94
N GLY A 207 2.89 -11.34 -9.39
CA GLY A 207 2.40 -10.08 -8.82
C GLY A 207 3.09 -8.82 -9.35
N LEU A 208 3.99 -8.89 -10.35
CA LEU A 208 4.60 -7.69 -10.94
C LEU A 208 3.58 -6.80 -11.67
N SER A 209 2.56 -7.41 -12.27
CA SER A 209 1.50 -6.68 -12.97
C SER A 209 0.67 -5.79 -12.05
N TYR A 210 0.09 -4.74 -12.62
CA TYR A 210 -0.85 -3.87 -11.93
C TYR A 210 -2.00 -4.66 -11.29
N ARG A 211 -2.25 -4.30 -10.03
CA ARG A 211 -3.36 -4.69 -9.16
C ARG A 211 -3.60 -3.52 -8.20
N ALA A 212 -4.84 -3.36 -7.77
CA ALA A 212 -5.20 -2.37 -6.76
C ALA A 212 -4.59 -2.71 -5.39
N ALA A 213 -4.34 -4.00 -5.09
CA ALA A 213 -3.71 -4.41 -3.85
C ALA A 213 -2.57 -5.43 -4.01
N HIS A 214 -1.44 -5.12 -3.39
CA HIS A 214 -0.26 -5.99 -3.29
C HIS A 214 0.10 -6.24 -1.83
N ARG A 215 0.43 -7.48 -1.47
CA ARG A 215 0.93 -7.85 -0.14
C ARG A 215 2.33 -8.45 -0.26
N PHE A 216 3.30 -7.85 0.42
CA PHE A 216 4.71 -8.23 0.41
C PHE A 216 5.14 -8.74 1.78
N GLY A 217 4.74 -9.97 2.11
CA GLY A 217 5.15 -10.67 3.33
C GLY A 217 6.55 -11.29 3.20
N ALA A 218 6.69 -12.56 3.59
CA ALA A 218 7.93 -13.30 3.36
C ALA A 218 8.19 -13.46 1.85
N ASP A 219 9.33 -12.94 1.40
CA ASP A 219 9.81 -13.02 0.02
C ASP A 219 10.70 -14.27 -0.14
N GLY A 220 10.61 -14.94 -1.28
CA GLY A 220 11.45 -16.10 -1.58
C GLY A 220 10.88 -17.46 -1.17
N GLU A 221 9.60 -17.58 -0.79
CA GLU A 221 8.98 -18.91 -0.61
C GLU A 221 8.84 -19.68 -1.94
N ARG A 222 8.70 -18.93 -3.05
CA ARG A 222 8.70 -19.44 -4.42
C ARG A 222 9.66 -18.62 -5.26
N TRP A 223 10.26 -19.23 -6.28
CA TRP A 223 11.19 -18.55 -7.18
C TRP A 223 10.52 -17.37 -7.90
N ASP A 224 9.33 -17.56 -8.48
CA ASP A 224 8.57 -16.53 -9.19
C ASP A 224 8.20 -15.33 -8.31
N ALA A 225 8.02 -15.54 -7.00
CA ALA A 225 7.73 -14.49 -6.03
C ALA A 225 8.99 -13.81 -5.47
N SER A 226 10.18 -14.34 -5.74
CA SER A 226 11.42 -13.85 -5.13
C SER A 226 11.91 -12.53 -5.71
N ILE A 227 12.60 -11.74 -4.90
CA ILE A 227 13.29 -10.53 -5.33
C ILE A 227 14.46 -10.84 -6.28
N ASP A 228 15.15 -11.98 -6.10
CA ASP A 228 16.17 -12.48 -7.03
C ASP A 228 15.57 -12.61 -8.44
N ASN A 229 14.42 -13.27 -8.57
CA ASN A 229 13.74 -13.42 -9.85
C ASN A 229 13.26 -12.08 -10.42
N LEU A 230 12.90 -11.11 -9.58
CA LEU A 230 12.55 -9.76 -10.04
C LEU A 230 13.74 -9.05 -10.70
N PHE A 231 14.91 -9.09 -10.07
CA PHE A 231 16.15 -8.57 -10.67
C PHE A 231 16.51 -9.32 -11.97
N VAL A 232 16.44 -10.66 -11.96
CA VAL A 232 16.67 -11.49 -13.15
C VAL A 232 15.71 -11.13 -14.28
N TRP A 233 14.44 -10.92 -13.97
CA TRP A 233 13.43 -10.53 -14.95
C TRP A 233 13.72 -9.15 -15.56
N PHE A 234 14.09 -8.16 -14.74
CA PHE A 234 14.50 -6.84 -15.24
C PHE A 234 15.79 -6.91 -16.08
N ALA A 235 16.76 -7.75 -15.71
CA ALA A 235 17.97 -7.98 -16.52
C ALA A 235 17.66 -8.63 -17.87
N TRP A 236 16.63 -9.49 -17.92
CA TRP A 236 16.16 -10.12 -19.14
C TRP A 236 15.43 -9.14 -20.05
N LEU A 237 14.59 -8.25 -19.49
CA LEU A 237 13.91 -7.20 -20.23
C LEU A 237 14.89 -6.20 -20.88
N ALA A 238 16.06 -6.01 -20.26
CA ALA A 238 17.16 -5.20 -20.77
C ALA A 238 16.75 -3.72 -21.07
N ASP A 239 15.87 -3.17 -20.23
CA ASP A 239 15.33 -1.81 -20.35
C ASP A 239 15.84 -0.83 -19.29
N GLY A 240 16.92 -1.21 -18.57
CA GLY A 240 17.57 -0.38 -17.55
C GLY A 240 17.01 -0.51 -16.13
N ARG A 241 15.84 -1.14 -15.94
CA ARG A 241 15.23 -1.26 -14.60
C ARG A 241 16.06 -2.06 -13.59
N GLU A 242 16.84 -3.03 -14.07
CA GLU A 242 17.74 -3.79 -13.20
C GLU A 242 18.83 -2.89 -12.62
N GLU A 243 19.49 -2.11 -13.48
CA GLU A 243 20.54 -1.19 -13.09
C GLU A 243 20.02 -0.10 -12.16
N GLU A 244 18.84 0.46 -12.46
CA GLU A 244 18.21 1.47 -11.61
C GLU A 244 17.85 0.92 -10.23
N CYS A 245 17.23 -0.27 -10.14
CA CYS A 245 16.98 -0.96 -8.87
C CYS A 245 18.28 -1.22 -8.09
N ARG A 246 19.33 -1.64 -8.78
CA ARG A 246 20.64 -1.94 -8.19
C ARG A 246 21.28 -0.68 -7.60
N GLU A 247 21.26 0.43 -8.34
CA GLU A 247 21.78 1.72 -7.88
C GLU A 247 20.95 2.30 -6.73
N LEU A 248 19.63 2.11 -6.72
CA LEU A 248 18.78 2.48 -5.58
C LEU A 248 19.22 1.76 -4.31
N VAL A 249 19.42 0.45 -4.36
CA VAL A 249 19.89 -0.35 -3.21
C VAL A 249 21.28 0.10 -2.74
N ASN A 250 22.22 0.26 -3.68
CA ASN A 250 23.59 0.68 -3.37
C ASN A 250 23.64 2.05 -2.70
N ARG A 251 22.92 3.02 -3.25
CA ARG A 251 22.88 4.41 -2.76
C ARG A 251 22.15 4.53 -1.42
N LEU A 252 21.01 3.87 -1.27
CA LEU A 252 20.13 4.11 -0.12
C LEU A 252 20.49 3.23 1.09
N ILE A 253 20.87 1.98 0.85
CA ILE A 253 21.08 0.96 1.89
C ILE A 253 22.57 0.77 2.16
N PHE A 254 23.35 0.34 1.16
CA PHE A 254 24.72 -0.14 1.39
C PHE A 254 25.76 0.97 1.57
N ARG A 255 25.62 2.09 0.85
CA ARG A 255 26.43 3.31 1.03
C ARG A 255 27.95 3.06 1.07
N GLY A 256 28.43 2.17 0.20
CA GLY A 256 29.85 1.84 0.05
C GLY A 256 30.37 0.72 0.97
N ALA A 257 29.64 0.32 2.02
CA ALA A 257 30.05 -0.81 2.87
C ALA A 257 29.85 -2.17 2.18
N LYS A 258 28.91 -2.24 1.24
CA LYS A 258 28.60 -3.38 0.38
C LYS A 258 28.24 -2.86 -1.00
N ARG A 259 28.20 -3.74 -1.99
CA ARG A 259 27.72 -3.41 -3.33
C ARG A 259 26.86 -4.54 -3.89
N LEU A 260 25.62 -4.23 -4.26
CA LEU A 260 24.80 -5.09 -5.10
C LEU A 260 25.37 -5.04 -6.51
N GLY A 261 25.87 -6.18 -6.98
CA GLY A 261 26.38 -6.37 -8.34
C GLY A 261 25.26 -6.68 -9.33
N ALA A 262 25.61 -6.68 -10.62
CA ALA A 262 24.68 -7.02 -11.68
C ALA A 262 24.26 -8.49 -11.61
N VAL A 263 23.08 -8.82 -12.15
CA VAL A 263 22.59 -10.20 -12.22
C VAL A 263 23.61 -11.13 -12.87
N ASP A 264 24.01 -12.18 -12.14
CA ASP A 264 24.80 -13.28 -12.67
C ASP A 264 23.88 -14.21 -13.47
N ARG A 265 23.91 -14.08 -14.80
CA ARG A 265 23.03 -14.80 -15.73
C ARG A 265 23.18 -16.33 -15.65
N PRO A 266 24.40 -16.92 -15.63
CA PRO A 266 24.58 -18.35 -15.42
C PRO A 266 23.92 -18.93 -14.15
N THR A 267 23.98 -18.22 -13.02
CA THR A 267 23.46 -18.75 -11.74
C THR A 267 22.07 -18.23 -11.37
N LEU A 268 21.54 -17.29 -12.17
CA LEU A 268 20.31 -16.54 -11.90
C LEU A 268 20.27 -16.05 -10.45
N SER A 269 21.29 -15.26 -10.11
CA SER A 269 21.44 -14.70 -8.77
C SER A 269 21.96 -13.27 -8.82
N VAL A 270 21.73 -12.54 -7.72
CA VAL A 270 22.20 -11.16 -7.57
C VAL A 270 23.32 -11.16 -6.53
N PRO A 271 24.58 -10.99 -6.96
CA PRO A 271 25.71 -11.00 -6.04
C PRO A 271 25.72 -9.73 -5.18
N VAL A 272 26.07 -9.89 -3.91
CA VAL A 272 26.38 -8.82 -2.97
C VAL A 272 27.87 -8.90 -2.67
N GLU A 273 28.63 -7.93 -3.17
CA GLU A 273 30.05 -7.79 -2.88
C GLU A 273 30.26 -7.12 -1.53
N VAL A 274 31.15 -7.70 -0.73
CA VAL A 274 31.60 -7.21 0.56
C VAL A 274 33.12 -7.34 0.65
N GLU A 275 33.76 -6.73 1.65
CA GLU A 275 35.23 -6.84 1.83
C GLU A 275 35.73 -8.29 1.93
N SER A 276 34.93 -9.18 2.53
CA SER A 276 35.27 -10.59 2.73
C SER A 276 34.93 -11.52 1.54
N GLY A 277 34.38 -11.00 0.44
CA GLY A 277 34.02 -11.79 -0.75
C GLY A 277 32.64 -11.46 -1.32
N VAL A 278 31.96 -12.48 -1.84
CA VAL A 278 30.64 -12.34 -2.49
C VAL A 278 29.60 -13.18 -1.75
N HIS A 279 28.47 -12.56 -1.46
CA HIS A 279 27.33 -13.14 -0.77
C HIS A 279 26.05 -13.01 -1.61
N ARG A 280 24.97 -13.65 -1.16
CA ARG A 280 23.63 -13.47 -1.73
C ARG A 280 22.82 -12.45 -0.95
N ILE A 281 21.74 -11.95 -1.54
CA ILE A 281 20.79 -11.02 -0.88
C ILE A 281 20.23 -11.63 0.42
N ASP A 282 19.95 -12.93 0.45
CA ASP A 282 19.42 -13.61 1.64
C ASP A 282 20.41 -13.66 2.82
N GLN A 283 21.70 -13.44 2.57
CA GLN A 283 22.76 -13.41 3.60
C GLN A 283 22.98 -12.01 4.20
N LEU A 284 22.26 -11.00 3.73
CA LEU A 284 22.25 -9.67 4.35
C LEU A 284 21.71 -9.73 5.80
N SER A 285 22.01 -8.70 6.59
CA SER A 285 21.40 -8.57 7.92
C SER A 285 19.88 -8.46 7.79
N SER A 286 19.15 -8.88 8.84
CA SER A 286 17.67 -8.85 8.82
C SER A 286 17.12 -7.48 8.43
N GLY A 287 17.69 -6.41 9.00
CA GLY A 287 17.28 -5.04 8.67
C GLY A 287 17.59 -4.63 7.23
N GLU A 288 18.73 -5.04 6.67
CA GLU A 288 19.06 -4.74 5.27
C GLU A 288 18.11 -5.46 4.32
N ARG A 289 17.80 -6.73 4.58
CA ARG A 289 16.84 -7.49 3.77
C ARG A 289 15.48 -6.82 3.71
N GLN A 290 14.98 -6.35 4.86
CA GLN A 290 13.69 -5.63 4.91
C GLN A 290 13.74 -4.32 4.12
N LEU A 291 14.84 -3.56 4.20
CA LEU A 291 14.99 -2.32 3.43
C LEU A 291 15.10 -2.59 1.93
N VAL A 292 15.85 -3.61 1.51
CA VAL A 292 15.97 -4.00 0.09
C VAL A 292 14.59 -4.35 -0.46
N GLN A 293 13.84 -5.20 0.26
CA GLN A 293 12.48 -5.57 -0.12
C GLN A 293 11.59 -4.33 -0.25
N LEU A 294 11.56 -3.46 0.76
CA LEU A 294 10.71 -2.28 0.77
C LEU A 294 11.01 -1.35 -0.40
N ILE A 295 12.28 -0.99 -0.61
CA ILE A 295 12.70 -0.04 -1.63
C ILE A 295 12.41 -0.57 -3.03
N VAL A 296 12.82 -1.82 -3.32
CA VAL A 296 12.65 -2.42 -4.65
C VAL A 296 11.18 -2.65 -4.95
N ARG A 297 10.38 -3.13 -3.98
CA ARG A 297 8.94 -3.38 -4.20
C ARG A 297 8.17 -2.08 -4.41
N ILE A 298 8.45 -1.03 -3.64
CA ILE A 298 7.83 0.29 -3.87
C ILE A 298 8.22 0.81 -5.25
N ALA A 299 9.51 0.83 -5.60
CA ALA A 299 9.97 1.31 -6.91
C ALA A 299 9.32 0.54 -8.07
N SER A 300 9.16 -0.78 -7.93
CA SER A 300 8.67 -1.65 -9.02
C SER A 300 7.14 -1.70 -9.17
N HIS A 301 6.37 -1.32 -8.15
CA HIS A 301 4.89 -1.46 -8.13
C HIS A 301 4.16 -0.15 -7.90
N MET A 302 4.87 0.96 -7.71
CA MET A 302 4.27 2.27 -7.58
C MET A 302 3.51 2.65 -8.86
N THR A 303 2.28 3.14 -8.66
CA THR A 303 1.44 3.86 -9.62
C THR A 303 1.35 5.34 -9.22
N GLY A 304 0.70 6.20 -10.02
CA GLY A 304 0.53 7.62 -9.68
C GLY A 304 -0.47 7.89 -8.55
N SER A 305 -1.03 6.87 -7.91
CA SER A 305 -1.76 6.99 -6.64
C SER A 305 -1.53 5.75 -5.76
N THR A 306 -0.37 5.72 -5.09
CA THR A 306 0.12 4.58 -4.30
C THR A 306 0.03 4.85 -2.80
N ILE A 307 -0.54 3.90 -2.06
CA ILE A 307 -0.59 3.91 -0.60
C ILE A 307 0.31 2.79 -0.08
N VAL A 308 1.35 3.13 0.65
CA VAL A 308 2.27 2.17 1.26
C VAL A 308 1.89 1.94 2.71
N LEU A 309 1.50 0.72 3.04
CA LEU A 309 1.17 0.31 4.40
C LEU A 309 2.36 -0.45 4.99
N ILE A 310 2.93 0.01 6.10
CA ILE A 310 4.06 -0.68 6.75
C ILE A 310 3.68 -1.01 8.20
N ASP A 311 3.51 -2.30 8.48
CA ASP A 311 3.26 -2.77 9.85
C ASP A 311 4.57 -2.93 10.61
N GLU A 312 4.62 -2.46 11.85
CA GLU A 312 5.82 -2.44 12.70
C GLU A 312 7.05 -1.91 11.94
N THR A 313 6.95 -0.63 11.54
CA THR A 313 7.86 0.07 10.61
C THR A 313 9.34 -0.10 10.95
N GLU A 314 9.66 -0.14 12.24
CA GLU A 314 11.02 -0.08 12.77
C GLU A 314 11.53 -1.45 13.26
N GLN A 315 10.74 -2.50 13.10
CA GLN A 315 11.06 -3.84 13.55
C GLN A 315 12.37 -4.35 12.92
N HIS A 316 13.24 -4.96 13.73
CA HIS A 316 14.56 -5.48 13.33
C HIS A 316 15.56 -4.47 12.75
N LEU A 317 15.25 -3.17 12.75
CA LEU A 317 16.19 -2.12 12.35
C LEU A 317 16.99 -1.60 13.55
N HIS A 318 18.29 -1.37 13.39
CA HIS A 318 19.07 -0.59 14.36
C HIS A 318 18.77 0.91 14.23
N LEU A 319 19.05 1.70 15.27
CA LEU A 319 18.69 3.12 15.36
C LEU A 319 19.10 3.96 14.14
N VAL A 320 20.30 3.73 13.61
CA VAL A 320 20.80 4.44 12.42
C VAL A 320 19.93 4.11 11.19
N MET A 321 19.55 2.85 11.01
CA MET A 321 18.70 2.41 9.89
C MET A 321 17.27 2.93 10.02
N ARG A 322 16.70 2.95 11.25
CA ARG A 322 15.37 3.54 11.51
C ARG A 322 15.31 5.01 11.08
N ARG A 323 16.30 5.81 11.49
CA ARG A 323 16.41 7.23 11.11
C ARG A 323 16.54 7.41 9.59
N ARG A 324 17.29 6.52 8.93
CA ARG A 324 17.45 6.53 7.47
C ARG A 324 16.15 6.19 6.76
N LEU A 325 15.44 5.15 7.21
CA LEU A 325 14.13 4.78 6.67
C LEU A 325 13.15 5.93 6.79
N MET A 326 13.07 6.58 7.96
CA MET A 326 12.16 7.70 8.13
C MET A 326 12.50 8.90 7.24
N LYS A 327 13.78 9.21 7.06
CA LYS A 327 14.21 10.24 6.09
C LYS A 327 13.82 9.87 4.67
N LEU A 328 13.98 8.62 4.28
CA LEU A 328 13.61 8.14 2.95
C LEU A 328 12.10 8.24 2.71
N ILE A 329 11.28 7.80 3.67
CA ILE A 329 9.82 7.92 3.58
C ILE A 329 9.40 9.38 3.41
N LYS A 330 9.96 10.30 4.19
CA LYS A 330 9.70 11.74 4.07
C LYS A 330 10.10 12.26 2.69
N GLN A 331 11.31 11.93 2.24
CA GLN A 331 11.81 12.33 0.94
C GLN A 331 10.90 11.84 -0.19
N TRP A 332 10.53 10.56 -0.21
CA TRP A 332 9.67 9.99 -1.24
C TRP A 332 8.24 10.55 -1.21
N ALA A 333 7.68 10.80 -0.03
CA ALA A 333 6.39 11.47 0.11
C ALA A 333 6.39 12.91 -0.43
N GLN A 334 7.56 13.58 -0.46
CA GLN A 334 7.75 14.91 -1.04
C GLN A 334 8.00 14.85 -2.55
N GLU A 335 8.84 13.91 -3.00
CA GLU A 335 9.25 13.76 -4.41
C GLU A 335 8.12 13.20 -5.28
N HIS A 336 7.22 12.40 -4.70
CA HIS A 336 6.14 11.73 -5.41
C HIS A 336 4.77 12.11 -4.82
N PRO A 337 4.06 13.11 -5.40
CA PRO A 337 2.78 13.59 -4.87
C PRO A 337 1.67 12.53 -4.77
N GLY A 338 1.74 11.49 -5.60
CA GLY A 338 0.82 10.35 -5.57
C GLY A 338 1.17 9.27 -4.55
N LEU A 339 2.27 9.41 -3.80
CA LEU A 339 2.74 8.41 -2.85
C LEU A 339 2.41 8.83 -1.41
N SER A 340 1.72 7.96 -0.69
CA SER A 340 1.37 8.15 0.72
C SER A 340 1.77 6.95 1.56
N PHE A 341 2.01 7.17 2.85
CA PHE A 341 2.43 6.15 3.79
C PHE A 341 1.50 6.07 4.99
N VAL A 342 1.07 4.85 5.35
CA VAL A 342 0.40 4.56 6.62
C VAL A 342 1.26 3.58 7.40
N LEU A 343 1.80 4.05 8.51
CA LEU A 343 2.85 3.39 9.29
C LEU A 343 2.30 2.99 10.64
N THR A 344 2.74 1.84 11.17
CA THR A 344 2.49 1.50 12.57
C THR A 344 3.80 1.44 13.36
N SER A 345 3.73 1.83 14.64
CA SER A 345 4.84 1.72 15.58
C SER A 345 4.33 1.55 17.02
N HIS A 346 5.13 0.88 17.85
CA HIS A 346 4.94 0.81 19.31
C HIS A 346 5.83 1.81 20.07
N GLN A 347 6.70 2.57 19.38
CA GLN A 347 7.71 3.43 20.00
C GLN A 347 7.32 4.90 19.99
N VAL A 348 7.04 5.50 21.15
CA VAL A 348 6.56 6.89 21.28
C VAL A 348 7.43 7.93 20.54
N ASP A 349 8.74 7.73 20.49
CA ASP A 349 9.66 8.65 19.81
C ASP A 349 9.38 8.77 18.29
N SER A 350 8.81 7.74 17.66
CA SER A 350 8.51 7.72 16.23
C SER A 350 7.38 8.70 15.88
N LEU A 351 6.43 8.93 16.79
CA LEU A 351 5.38 9.94 16.61
C LEU A 351 5.92 11.36 16.78
N ARG A 352 6.94 11.56 17.64
CA ARG A 352 7.59 12.87 17.77
C ARG A 352 8.24 13.32 16.47
N VAL A 353 8.83 12.38 15.72
CA VAL A 353 9.44 12.64 14.40
C VAL A 353 8.40 13.10 13.36
N LEU A 354 7.14 12.71 13.56
CA LEU A 354 6.00 13.03 12.69
C LEU A 354 5.02 14.01 13.34
N ALA A 355 5.43 14.70 14.41
CA ALA A 355 4.57 15.63 15.12
C ALA A 355 4.03 16.69 14.16
N PRO A 356 2.70 16.91 14.10
CA PRO A 356 2.10 17.90 13.20
C PRO A 356 2.62 19.33 13.43
N LYS A 357 3.06 19.65 14.66
CA LYS A 357 3.62 20.95 15.02
C LYS A 357 4.93 21.28 14.30
N LEU A 358 5.67 20.26 13.85
CA LEU A 358 6.88 20.47 13.06
C LEU A 358 6.46 20.64 11.60
N VAL A 359 6.38 21.86 11.08
CA VAL A 359 6.03 22.05 9.66
C VAL A 359 7.23 21.66 8.79
N GLU A 360 7.01 20.75 7.84
CA GLU A 360 8.00 20.33 6.85
C GLU A 360 7.38 20.56 5.45
N PRO A 361 7.97 21.40 4.58
CA PRO A 361 7.38 21.70 3.27
C PRO A 361 7.09 20.43 2.46
N GLY A 362 5.90 20.34 1.86
CA GLY A 362 5.47 19.18 1.08
C GLY A 362 5.04 17.95 1.89
N LEU A 363 5.05 18.01 3.23
CA LEU A 363 4.56 16.94 4.09
C LEU A 363 3.26 17.32 4.80
N VAL A 364 2.24 16.49 4.61
CA VAL A 364 0.96 16.55 5.33
C VAL A 364 0.90 15.36 6.26
N LYS A 365 1.10 15.62 7.55
CA LYS A 365 1.33 14.59 8.56
C LYS A 365 0.10 14.40 9.45
N GLY A 366 -0.30 13.15 9.65
CA GLY A 366 -1.34 12.77 10.60
C GLY A 366 -0.91 11.64 11.50
N GLY A 367 -1.74 11.33 12.49
CA GLY A 367 -1.53 10.14 13.30
C GLY A 367 -2.69 9.84 14.24
N ALA A 368 -2.70 8.61 14.73
CA ALA A 368 -3.70 8.12 15.68
C ALA A 368 -3.03 7.36 16.82
N LEU A 369 -3.52 7.55 18.04
CA LEU A 369 -3.10 6.79 19.21
C LEU A 369 -4.20 5.81 19.61
N LEU A 370 -3.91 4.52 19.47
CA LEU A 370 -4.75 3.42 19.92
C LEU A 370 -4.38 3.07 21.36
N LYS A 371 -5.32 3.31 22.28
CA LYS A 371 -5.14 2.97 23.69
C LYS A 371 -5.41 1.48 23.92
N PRO A 372 -4.62 0.77 24.75
CA PRO A 372 -4.97 -0.57 25.20
C PRO A 372 -6.31 -0.55 25.92
N LYS A 373 -7.10 -1.62 25.76
CA LYS A 373 -8.20 -1.89 26.69
C LYS A 373 -7.57 -2.21 28.05
N LEU A 374 -7.85 -1.39 29.06
CA LEU A 374 -7.82 -1.88 30.44
C LEU A 374 -8.90 -2.97 30.48
N LYS A 375 -8.53 -4.22 30.77
CA LYS A 375 -9.54 -5.24 31.10
C LYS A 375 -10.31 -4.69 32.31
N ALA A 376 -11.62 -4.52 32.14
CA ALA A 376 -12.52 -4.18 33.23
C ALA A 376 -12.59 -5.32 34.24
#